data_AF-A0A2E5ZC11-F1
#
_entry.id   AF-A0A2E5ZC11-F1
#
_cell.length_a   1.000
_cell.length_b   1.000
_cell.length_c   1.000
_cell.angle_alpha   90.00
_cell.angle_beta   90.00
_cell.angle_gamma   90.00
#
_symmetry.space_group_name_H-M   'P 1'
#
loop_
_entity.id
_entity.type
_entity.pdbx_description
1 polymer ?
#
loop_
_entity_poly.entity_id
_entity_poly.type
_entity_poly.pdbx_seq_one_letter_code
_entity_poly.pdbx_strand_id
1 'polypeptide(L)'
;MYSIRLNEIPMPTGSRDPEVLLDWLLDSMGLIRRRKENGTLQRVMRDALLSDPLRGWDSQSLGDATGMSHTALHLQVRKLRQAGLLSTETSGKWQFHVLRGGSMSASVTTSTALASTVLSLRMGEIARLVEPSETRMEAPPEEEETSFSIRVTEAGPRKEGVDDVAALVRDLGLSGDSEKGVPLARDLLMELCSSHHPVTLLALSERLSESRGRVNTTIQRMRSAGLVETVPMVSRLAQDIFGALTRQHSGRGTEWLMGRGGLSRIDESASSALVNGLESGSMDIQGVEEALSSVPLEGQRILLNTLGGRMPFGYRVSGADGKAVSERVARLAERSLRRIRTIAQRLDEAYE
;
A
#
# COMPACT_ATOMS: atom_id res chain seq x y z
N MET A 1 -3.30 16.16 -17.67
CA MET A 1 -2.41 15.19 -17.01
C MET A 1 -3.25 14.10 -16.41
N TYR A 2 -2.96 12.87 -16.82
CA TYR A 2 -3.60 11.68 -16.33
C TYR A 2 -3.27 11.45 -14.85
N SER A 3 -4.29 11.14 -14.05
CA SER A 3 -4.15 10.77 -12.64
C SER A 3 -5.32 9.90 -12.22
N ILE A 4 -5.00 8.75 -11.63
CA ILE A 4 -5.97 7.81 -11.05
C ILE A 4 -5.43 7.27 -9.73
N ARG A 5 -6.30 6.88 -8.80
CA ARG A 5 -5.88 6.08 -7.65
C ARG A 5 -6.49 4.70 -7.78
N LEU A 6 -5.67 3.67 -7.76
CA LEU A 6 -6.15 2.30 -7.75
C LEU A 6 -6.35 1.89 -6.30
N ASN A 7 -7.55 1.46 -5.96
CA ASN A 7 -7.87 0.87 -4.66
C ASN A 7 -8.34 -0.56 -4.90
N GLU A 8 -7.70 -1.51 -4.22
CA GLU A 8 -8.17 -2.88 -4.21
C GLU A 8 -9.32 -3.04 -3.23
N ILE A 9 -10.50 -3.31 -3.79
CA ILE A 9 -11.75 -3.51 -3.07
C ILE A 9 -12.30 -4.90 -3.45
N PRO A 10 -12.89 -5.67 -2.51
CA PRO A 10 -13.58 -6.92 -2.84
C PRO A 10 -14.62 -6.70 -3.95
N MET A 11 -14.63 -7.56 -4.97
CA MET A 11 -15.58 -7.43 -6.08
C MET A 11 -17.03 -7.68 -5.60
N PRO A 12 -18.02 -6.96 -6.18
CA PRO A 12 -19.44 -7.22 -5.95
C PRO A 12 -19.84 -8.48 -6.73
N THR A 13 -19.43 -9.64 -6.24
CA THR A 13 -19.58 -10.92 -6.93
C THR A 13 -21.05 -11.25 -7.13
N GLY A 14 -21.45 -11.50 -8.39
CA GLY A 14 -22.83 -11.84 -8.75
C GLY A 14 -23.79 -10.66 -8.89
N SER A 15 -23.38 -9.43 -8.53
CA SER A 15 -24.24 -8.26 -8.75
C SER A 15 -24.36 -7.91 -10.24
N ARG A 16 -25.57 -7.57 -10.66
CA ARG A 16 -25.90 -6.94 -11.95
C ARG A 16 -26.57 -5.58 -11.79
N ASP A 17 -26.65 -5.08 -10.55
CA ASP A 17 -27.24 -3.78 -10.27
C ASP A 17 -26.29 -2.67 -10.78
N PRO A 18 -26.72 -1.85 -11.76
CA PRO A 18 -25.89 -0.78 -12.32
C PRO A 18 -25.35 0.19 -11.26
N GLU A 19 -26.11 0.49 -10.21
CA GLU A 19 -25.69 1.42 -9.17
C GLU A 19 -24.55 0.84 -8.32
N VAL A 20 -24.66 -0.43 -7.95
CA VAL A 20 -23.63 -1.15 -7.19
C VAL A 20 -22.35 -1.29 -8.02
N LEU A 21 -22.48 -1.64 -9.30
CA LEU A 21 -21.34 -1.80 -10.21
C LEU A 21 -20.64 -0.45 -10.45
N LEU A 22 -21.40 0.62 -10.68
CA LEU A 22 -20.87 1.97 -10.85
C LEU A 22 -20.18 2.48 -9.58
N ASP A 23 -20.79 2.31 -8.40
CA ASP A 23 -20.20 2.74 -7.13
C ASP A 23 -18.85 2.04 -6.88
N TRP A 24 -18.83 0.72 -7.05
CA TRP A 24 -17.61 -0.07 -6.89
C TRP A 24 -16.52 0.36 -7.86
N LEU A 25 -16.87 0.65 -9.12
CA LEU A 25 -15.93 1.06 -10.15
C LEU A 25 -15.31 2.42 -9.82
N LEU A 26 -16.14 3.40 -9.42
CA LEU A 26 -15.68 4.73 -9.05
C LEU A 26 -14.80 4.72 -7.77
N ASP A 27 -15.12 3.85 -6.79
CA ASP A 27 -14.31 3.69 -5.57
C ASP A 27 -12.98 2.98 -5.84
N SER A 28 -12.99 1.94 -6.68
CA SER A 28 -11.78 1.21 -7.11
C SER A 28 -10.83 2.10 -7.93
N MET A 29 -11.35 3.09 -8.64
CA MET A 29 -10.59 4.14 -9.35
C MET A 29 -10.29 5.37 -8.47
N GLY A 30 -10.65 5.33 -7.18
CA GLY A 30 -10.35 6.36 -6.19
C GLY A 30 -10.94 7.73 -6.51
N LEU A 31 -12.03 7.76 -7.28
CA LEU A 31 -12.72 8.98 -7.72
C LEU A 31 -13.65 9.54 -6.63
N ILE A 32 -14.06 8.67 -5.72
CA ILE A 32 -14.88 8.95 -4.55
C ILE A 32 -13.97 9.03 -3.33
N ARG A 33 -13.95 10.19 -2.66
CA ARG A 33 -13.12 10.37 -1.45
C ARG A 33 -13.87 10.21 -0.14
N ARG A 34 -15.18 10.44 -0.16
CA ARG A 34 -16.07 10.45 1.01
C ARG A 34 -17.43 9.90 0.58
N ARG A 35 -18.12 9.15 1.44
CA ARG A 35 -19.47 8.60 1.15
C ARG A 35 -20.49 9.64 0.66
N LYS A 36 -20.33 10.92 1.01
CA LYS A 36 -21.20 12.02 0.53
C LYS A 36 -20.91 12.45 -0.92
N GLU A 37 -19.72 12.17 -1.46
CA GLU A 37 -19.36 12.49 -2.85
C GLU A 37 -19.96 11.47 -3.85
N ASN A 38 -20.30 10.26 -3.41
CA ASN A 38 -20.86 9.18 -4.23
C ASN A 38 -22.00 9.70 -5.10
N GLY A 39 -22.97 10.41 -4.48
CA GLY A 39 -24.16 10.86 -5.18
C GLY A 39 -23.91 11.85 -6.32
N THR A 40 -22.87 12.69 -6.27
CA THR A 40 -22.64 13.70 -7.33
C THR A 40 -22.01 13.11 -8.59
N LEU A 41 -20.97 12.28 -8.43
CA LEU A 41 -20.29 11.68 -9.56
C LEU A 41 -21.13 10.57 -10.20
N GLN A 42 -21.78 9.75 -9.38
CA GLN A 42 -22.73 8.74 -9.85
C GLN A 42 -23.84 9.39 -10.68
N ARG A 43 -24.37 10.55 -10.24
CA ARG A 43 -25.41 11.27 -10.97
C ARG A 43 -24.94 11.76 -12.34
N VAL A 44 -23.74 12.32 -12.44
CA VAL A 44 -23.14 12.71 -13.74
C VAL A 44 -22.97 11.52 -14.66
N MET A 45 -22.54 10.37 -14.12
CA MET A 45 -22.40 9.15 -14.90
C MET A 45 -23.76 8.61 -15.35
N ARG A 46 -24.70 8.38 -14.43
CA ARG A 46 -25.99 7.74 -14.70
C ARG A 46 -26.94 8.63 -15.51
N ASP A 47 -27.12 9.88 -15.10
CA ASP A 47 -28.15 10.75 -15.68
C ASP A 47 -27.71 11.35 -17.03
N ALA A 48 -26.41 11.28 -17.37
CA ALA A 48 -25.87 11.85 -18.62
C ALA A 48 -24.90 10.91 -19.38
N LEU A 49 -23.73 10.60 -18.82
CA LEU A 49 -22.65 9.97 -19.60
C LEU A 49 -22.90 8.50 -19.98
N LEU A 50 -23.67 7.76 -19.19
CA LEU A 50 -24.06 6.37 -19.48
C LEU A 50 -25.39 6.30 -20.24
N SER A 51 -26.25 7.30 -20.10
CA SER A 51 -27.54 7.36 -20.79
C SER A 51 -27.38 7.70 -22.28
N ASP A 52 -26.42 8.57 -22.62
CA ASP A 52 -26.03 8.85 -24.00
C ASP A 52 -24.51 9.12 -24.09
N PRO A 53 -23.69 8.06 -24.25
CA PRO A 53 -22.23 8.15 -24.17
C PRO A 53 -21.55 9.06 -25.19
N LEU A 54 -22.17 9.29 -26.35
CA LEU A 54 -21.58 9.99 -27.49
C LEU A 54 -22.27 11.33 -27.82
N ARG A 55 -23.29 11.75 -27.05
CA ARG A 55 -24.06 12.98 -27.27
C ARG A 55 -23.22 14.25 -27.47
N GLY A 56 -22.08 14.34 -26.79
CA GLY A 56 -21.31 15.57 -26.65
C GLY A 56 -21.94 16.49 -25.60
N TRP A 57 -21.63 16.23 -24.33
CA TRP A 57 -22.20 16.94 -23.20
C TRP A 57 -21.40 18.21 -22.88
N ASP A 58 -22.04 19.38 -22.96
CA ASP A 58 -21.48 20.65 -22.49
C ASP A 58 -21.89 20.95 -21.04
N SER A 59 -21.33 22.00 -20.44
CA SER A 59 -21.64 22.36 -19.05
C SER A 59 -23.12 22.64 -18.80
N GLN A 60 -23.84 23.17 -19.78
CA GLN A 60 -25.26 23.54 -19.64
C GLN A 60 -26.14 22.29 -19.66
N SER A 61 -26.00 21.45 -20.68
CA SER A 61 -26.71 20.19 -20.81
C SER A 61 -26.42 19.22 -19.67
N LEU A 62 -25.18 19.18 -19.15
CA LEU A 62 -24.87 18.45 -17.93
C LEU A 62 -25.60 19.03 -16.71
N GLY A 63 -25.69 20.36 -16.60
CA GLY A 63 -26.44 21.05 -15.55
C GLY A 63 -27.91 20.68 -15.56
N ASP A 64 -28.51 20.71 -16.73
CA ASP A 64 -29.93 20.41 -16.94
C ASP A 64 -30.23 18.93 -16.63
N ALA A 65 -29.39 18.00 -17.08
CA ALA A 65 -29.57 16.57 -16.83
C ALA A 65 -29.34 16.17 -15.36
N THR A 66 -28.33 16.76 -14.71
CA THR A 66 -27.89 16.34 -13.37
C THR A 66 -28.40 17.25 -12.24
N GLY A 67 -29.04 18.37 -12.56
CA GLY A 67 -29.44 19.38 -11.58
C GLY A 67 -28.29 19.95 -10.73
N MET A 68 -27.05 19.82 -11.19
CA MET A 68 -25.86 20.24 -10.47
C MET A 68 -25.45 21.68 -10.83
N SER A 69 -24.82 22.39 -9.89
CA SER A 69 -24.22 23.69 -10.18
C SER A 69 -23.00 23.56 -11.10
N HIS A 70 -22.71 24.61 -11.87
CA HIS A 70 -21.57 24.66 -12.78
C HIS A 70 -20.23 24.34 -12.08
N THR A 71 -20.02 24.86 -10.86
CA THR A 71 -18.81 24.60 -10.07
C THR A 71 -18.69 23.12 -9.67
N ALA A 72 -19.79 22.49 -9.27
CA ALA A 72 -19.80 21.07 -8.91
C ALA A 72 -19.53 20.19 -10.13
N LEU A 73 -20.14 20.50 -11.28
CA LEU A 73 -19.89 19.81 -12.54
C LEU A 73 -18.44 19.91 -12.99
N HIS A 74 -17.87 21.12 -12.96
CA HIS A 74 -16.48 21.34 -13.35
C HIS A 74 -15.52 20.42 -12.56
N LEU A 75 -15.76 20.26 -11.26
CA LEU A 75 -14.95 19.37 -10.42
C LEU A 75 -15.09 17.90 -10.83
N GLN A 76 -16.32 17.41 -11.05
CA GLN A 76 -16.54 16.00 -11.43
C GLN A 76 -16.02 15.69 -12.83
N VAL A 77 -16.29 16.56 -13.81
CA VAL A 77 -15.78 16.43 -15.18
C VAL A 77 -14.25 16.44 -15.18
N ARG A 78 -13.61 17.33 -14.38
CA ARG A 78 -12.16 17.33 -14.22
C ARG A 78 -11.63 16.00 -13.68
N LYS A 79 -12.25 15.43 -12.64
CA LYS A 79 -11.86 14.12 -12.10
C LYS A 79 -11.95 13.01 -13.16
N LEU A 80 -13.07 12.93 -13.89
CA LEU A 80 -13.29 11.92 -14.92
C LEU A 80 -12.31 12.08 -16.10
N ARG A 81 -12.02 13.32 -16.53
CA ARG A 81 -11.00 13.60 -17.53
C ARG A 81 -9.60 13.20 -17.07
N GLN A 82 -9.23 13.52 -15.83
CA GLN A 82 -7.94 13.14 -15.26
C GLN A 82 -7.79 11.62 -15.16
N ALA A 83 -8.84 10.90 -14.80
CA ALA A 83 -8.85 9.43 -14.82
C ALA A 83 -8.96 8.83 -16.22
N GLY A 84 -8.93 9.64 -17.29
CA GLY A 84 -8.94 9.17 -18.67
C GLY A 84 -10.27 8.57 -19.14
N LEU A 85 -11.35 8.76 -18.40
CA LEU A 85 -12.69 8.24 -18.74
C LEU A 85 -13.40 9.11 -19.78
N LEU A 86 -13.08 10.41 -19.82
CA LEU A 86 -13.69 11.34 -20.77
C LEU A 86 -12.71 11.74 -21.89
N SER A 87 -13.28 11.94 -23.07
CA SER A 87 -12.68 12.73 -24.14
C SER A 87 -13.32 14.12 -24.16
N THR A 88 -12.57 15.11 -24.63
CA THR A 88 -13.07 16.48 -24.73
C THR A 88 -12.78 17.02 -26.11
N GLU A 89 -13.84 17.44 -26.80
CA GLU A 89 -13.75 18.18 -28.04
C GLU A 89 -14.02 19.66 -27.74
N THR A 90 -13.23 20.55 -28.33
CA THR A 90 -13.40 21.99 -28.15
C THR A 90 -13.82 22.61 -29.47
N SER A 91 -14.99 23.24 -29.49
CA SER A 91 -15.50 23.98 -30.64
C SER A 91 -15.70 25.44 -30.24
N GLY A 92 -14.76 26.29 -30.66
CA GLY A 92 -14.70 27.69 -30.22
C GLY A 92 -14.50 27.81 -28.70
N LYS A 93 -15.47 28.42 -28.01
CA LYS A 93 -15.46 28.58 -26.54
C LYS A 93 -16.12 27.42 -25.80
N TRP A 94 -16.74 26.48 -26.51
CA TRP A 94 -17.49 25.38 -25.94
C TRP A 94 -16.63 24.13 -25.81
N GLN A 95 -16.79 23.42 -24.69
CA GLN A 95 -16.17 22.12 -24.45
C GLN A 95 -17.29 21.08 -24.38
N PHE A 96 -17.17 20.06 -25.22
CA PHE A 96 -18.07 18.92 -25.26
C PHE A 96 -17.35 17.69 -24.69
N HIS A 97 -18.04 16.99 -23.81
CA HIS A 97 -17.52 15.83 -23.09
C HIS A 97 -18.27 14.57 -23.54
N VAL A 98 -17.52 13.54 -23.89
CA VAL A 98 -18.07 12.21 -24.22
C VAL A 98 -17.35 11.14 -23.43
N LEU A 99 -18.06 10.03 -23.19
CA LEU A 99 -17.46 8.84 -22.62
C LEU A 99 -16.47 8.28 -23.65
N ARG A 100 -15.21 8.12 -23.27
CA ARG A 100 -14.13 7.76 -24.20
C ARG A 100 -14.41 6.40 -24.85
N GLY A 101 -14.42 6.36 -26.18
CA GLY A 101 -14.71 5.12 -26.90
C GLY A 101 -16.18 4.70 -26.89
N GLY A 102 -17.10 5.53 -26.39
CA GLY A 102 -18.55 5.33 -26.51
C GLY A 102 -19.20 4.36 -25.53
N SER A 103 -18.43 3.78 -24.60
CA SER A 103 -18.95 2.92 -23.53
C SER A 103 -18.05 2.96 -22.29
N MET A 104 -18.53 2.45 -21.15
CA MET A 104 -17.71 2.41 -19.94
C MET A 104 -16.56 1.41 -20.08
N SER A 105 -16.80 0.24 -20.68
CA SER A 105 -15.76 -0.75 -20.94
C SER A 105 -14.65 -0.22 -21.85
N ALA A 106 -14.98 0.52 -22.91
CA ALA A 106 -13.99 1.13 -23.81
C ALA A 106 -13.18 2.23 -23.10
N SER A 107 -13.86 3.07 -22.31
CA SER A 107 -13.23 4.14 -21.51
C SER A 107 -12.25 3.57 -20.50
N VAL A 108 -12.70 2.57 -19.73
CA VAL A 108 -11.90 1.88 -18.72
C VAL A 108 -10.75 1.13 -19.35
N THR A 109 -10.95 0.45 -20.49
CA THR A 109 -9.86 -0.24 -21.20
C THR A 109 -8.75 0.73 -21.55
N THR A 110 -9.09 1.88 -22.14
CA THR A 110 -8.11 2.91 -22.47
C THR A 110 -7.43 3.50 -21.22
N SER A 111 -8.22 3.81 -20.17
CA SER A 111 -7.69 4.33 -18.92
C SER A 111 -6.73 3.34 -18.24
N THR A 112 -7.08 2.05 -18.18
CA THR A 112 -6.22 1.03 -17.56
C THR A 112 -4.92 0.82 -18.35
N ALA A 113 -4.94 0.89 -19.68
CA ALA A 113 -3.73 0.84 -20.50
C ALA A 113 -2.79 2.04 -20.21
N LEU A 114 -3.36 3.24 -20.06
CA LEU A 114 -2.61 4.43 -19.62
C LEU A 114 -2.07 4.25 -18.20
N ALA A 115 -2.87 3.73 -17.26
CA ALA A 115 -2.45 3.46 -15.90
C ALA A 115 -1.23 2.52 -15.86
N SER A 116 -1.29 1.39 -16.57
CA SER A 116 -0.17 0.44 -16.62
C SER A 116 1.09 1.10 -17.19
N THR A 117 0.95 1.84 -18.30
CA THR A 117 2.08 2.52 -18.94
C THR A 117 2.71 3.56 -18.02
N VAL A 118 1.90 4.44 -17.42
CA VAL A 118 2.37 5.49 -16.51
C VAL A 118 3.01 4.87 -15.27
N LEU A 119 2.38 3.85 -14.69
CA LEU A 119 2.93 3.15 -13.52
C LEU A 119 4.27 2.51 -13.86
N SER A 120 4.42 1.84 -15.01
CA SER A 120 5.71 1.28 -15.44
C SER A 120 6.81 2.35 -15.55
N LEU A 121 6.50 3.52 -16.10
CA LEU A 121 7.46 4.64 -16.15
C LEU A 121 7.87 5.10 -14.74
N ARG A 122 6.90 5.25 -13.83
CA ARG A 122 7.17 5.67 -12.43
C ARG A 122 7.94 4.62 -11.65
N MET A 123 7.61 3.35 -11.82
CA MET A 123 8.34 2.25 -11.20
C MET A 123 9.77 2.15 -11.74
N GLY A 124 10.00 2.53 -13.01
CA GLY A 124 11.36 2.68 -13.54
C GLY A 124 12.19 3.76 -12.83
N GLU A 125 11.55 4.81 -12.31
CA GLU A 125 12.21 5.81 -11.47
C GLU A 125 12.54 5.25 -10.08
N ILE A 126 11.58 4.58 -9.42
CA ILE A 126 11.81 3.90 -8.14
C ILE A 126 12.91 2.84 -8.25
N ALA A 127 12.90 2.05 -9.32
CA ALA A 127 13.86 0.97 -9.52
C ALA A 127 15.31 1.44 -9.52
N ARG A 128 15.56 2.67 -9.99
CA ARG A 128 16.90 3.27 -9.98
C ARG A 128 17.35 3.75 -8.59
N LEU A 129 16.42 3.94 -7.65
CA LEU A 129 16.72 4.35 -6.29
C LEU A 129 17.09 3.15 -5.40
N VAL A 130 16.56 1.96 -5.70
CA VAL A 130 16.75 0.75 -4.88
C VAL A 130 18.16 0.19 -5.08
N GLU A 131 18.95 0.18 -4.02
CA GLU A 131 20.25 -0.51 -4.01
C GLU A 131 20.03 -2.03 -3.97
N PRO A 132 20.66 -2.82 -4.88
CA PRO A 132 20.56 -4.28 -4.84
C PRO A 132 21.15 -4.85 -3.55
N SER A 133 20.43 -5.76 -2.90
CA SER A 133 20.92 -6.49 -1.73
C SER A 133 20.09 -7.76 -1.50
N GLU A 134 20.74 -8.92 -1.53
CA GLU A 134 20.10 -10.19 -1.17
C GLU A 134 19.94 -10.33 0.35
N THR A 135 20.85 -9.75 1.13
CA THR A 135 20.81 -9.77 2.60
C THR A 135 19.51 -9.19 3.16
N ARG A 136 18.92 -8.19 2.48
CA ARG A 136 17.64 -7.62 2.92
C ARG A 136 16.52 -8.64 2.84
N MET A 137 16.65 -9.70 2.03
CA MET A 137 15.62 -10.72 1.76
C MET A 137 15.76 -12.00 2.60
N GLU A 138 16.74 -12.09 3.50
CA GLU A 138 17.05 -13.29 4.31
C GLU A 138 15.84 -13.86 5.07
N ALA A 139 15.05 -12.99 5.70
CA ALA A 139 13.83 -13.39 6.39
C ALA A 139 12.59 -13.25 5.46
N PRO A 140 11.64 -14.20 5.49
CA PRO A 140 10.39 -14.04 4.76
C PRO A 140 9.58 -12.86 5.33
N PRO A 141 8.81 -12.14 4.49
CA PRO A 141 7.93 -11.07 4.98
C PRO A 141 6.79 -11.65 5.81
N GLU A 142 6.25 -10.83 6.72
CA GLU A 142 5.04 -11.17 7.46
C GLU A 142 3.83 -11.14 6.50
N GLU A 143 3.03 -12.21 6.51
CA GLU A 143 1.81 -12.32 5.71
C GLU A 143 0.67 -11.51 6.36
N GLU A 144 0.68 -10.19 6.17
CA GLU A 144 -0.42 -9.31 6.56
C GLU A 144 -1.25 -8.90 5.33
N GLU A 145 -2.58 -9.12 5.40
CA GLU A 145 -3.52 -8.62 4.39
C GLU A 145 -3.51 -7.10 4.36
N THR A 146 -2.74 -6.53 3.42
CA THR A 146 -2.74 -5.09 3.14
C THR A 146 -3.47 -4.86 1.83
N SER A 147 -4.62 -4.17 1.87
CA SER A 147 -5.34 -3.81 0.64
C SER A 147 -4.47 -2.89 -0.23
N PHE A 148 -4.29 -3.28 -1.48
CA PHE A 148 -3.45 -2.53 -2.40
C PHE A 148 -4.06 -1.15 -2.68
N SER A 149 -3.28 -0.09 -2.56
CA SER A 149 -3.67 1.27 -2.93
C SER A 149 -2.47 2.06 -3.42
N ILE A 150 -2.55 2.59 -4.65
CA ILE A 150 -1.50 3.42 -5.24
C ILE A 150 -2.11 4.51 -6.11
N ARG A 151 -1.51 5.71 -6.11
CA ARG A 151 -1.83 6.72 -7.12
C ARG A 151 -0.93 6.52 -8.34
N VAL A 152 -1.50 6.67 -9.53
CA VAL A 152 -0.77 6.61 -10.79
C VAL A 152 -0.98 7.95 -11.50
N THR A 153 0.08 8.75 -11.57
CA THR A 153 0.04 10.11 -12.14
C THR A 153 1.17 10.31 -13.13
N GLU A 154 0.85 10.88 -14.28
CA GLU A 154 1.82 11.33 -15.28
C GLU A 154 2.81 12.36 -14.71
N ALA A 155 3.99 12.48 -15.32
CA ALA A 155 5.01 13.44 -14.89
C ALA A 155 4.53 14.87 -15.08
N GLY A 156 4.47 15.59 -13.95
CA GLY A 156 4.20 17.01 -13.84
C GLY A 156 5.29 17.88 -14.46
N PRO A 157 4.98 19.16 -14.78
CA PRO A 157 6.01 20.18 -14.92
C PRO A 157 6.89 20.23 -13.66
N ARG A 158 8.19 20.43 -13.85
CA ARG A 158 9.12 20.65 -12.74
C ARG A 158 8.71 21.90 -11.97
N LYS A 159 8.80 21.83 -10.64
CA LYS A 159 8.57 22.97 -9.74
C LYS A 159 9.90 23.37 -9.13
N GLU A 160 10.13 24.67 -9.05
CA GLU A 160 11.32 25.21 -8.39
C GLU A 160 11.37 24.75 -6.93
N GLY A 161 12.55 24.29 -6.48
CA GLY A 161 12.77 23.79 -5.12
C GLY A 161 12.15 22.42 -4.80
N VAL A 162 11.56 21.71 -5.76
CA VAL A 162 11.06 20.34 -5.58
C VAL A 162 11.93 19.37 -6.36
N ASP A 163 12.57 18.43 -5.67
CA ASP A 163 13.37 17.41 -6.32
C ASP A 163 12.52 16.30 -6.97
N ASP A 164 13.15 15.52 -7.85
CA ASP A 164 12.46 14.50 -8.64
C ASP A 164 11.86 13.38 -7.76
N VAL A 165 12.51 13.04 -6.64
CA VAL A 165 12.01 12.02 -5.69
C VAL A 165 10.77 12.52 -4.95
N ALA A 166 10.75 13.77 -4.50
CA ALA A 166 9.58 14.40 -3.87
C ALA A 166 8.40 14.48 -4.85
N ALA A 167 8.66 14.77 -6.14
CA ALA A 167 7.64 14.71 -7.16
C ALA A 167 7.09 13.28 -7.34
N LEU A 168 7.97 12.29 -7.45
CA LEU A 168 7.60 10.88 -7.60
C LEU A 168 6.75 10.36 -6.43
N VAL A 169 7.15 10.67 -5.19
CA VAL A 169 6.42 10.33 -3.97
C VAL A 169 5.02 10.93 -3.96
N ARG A 170 4.86 12.17 -4.43
CA ARG A 170 3.56 12.84 -4.57
C ARG A 170 2.70 12.16 -5.65
N ASP A 171 3.32 11.84 -6.78
CA ASP A 171 2.65 11.26 -7.96
C ASP A 171 2.17 9.83 -7.71
N LEU A 172 2.90 9.08 -6.88
CA LEU A 172 2.52 7.76 -6.36
C LEU A 172 1.58 7.83 -5.13
N GLY A 173 1.39 9.02 -4.57
CA GLY A 173 0.47 9.29 -3.46
C GLY A 173 0.95 8.82 -2.09
N LEU A 174 2.25 8.60 -1.92
CA LEU A 174 2.85 8.03 -0.70
C LEU A 174 2.81 9.00 0.49
N SER A 175 2.80 10.31 0.22
CA SER A 175 2.64 11.37 1.23
C SER A 175 1.18 11.59 1.66
N GLY A 176 0.22 10.89 1.05
CA GLY A 176 -1.21 11.21 1.17
C GLY A 176 -1.59 12.46 0.38
N ASP A 177 -2.67 13.12 0.78
CA ASP A 177 -3.19 14.31 0.09
C ASP A 177 -2.59 15.64 0.60
N SER A 178 -1.68 15.59 1.57
CA SER A 178 -1.05 16.76 2.18
C SER A 178 0.35 17.00 1.62
N GLU A 179 0.61 18.22 1.15
CA GLU A 179 1.94 18.67 0.73
C GLU A 179 2.97 18.62 1.87
N LYS A 180 2.52 18.81 3.12
CA LYS A 180 3.39 18.74 4.30
C LYS A 180 3.95 17.33 4.58
N GLY A 181 3.35 16.30 3.98
CA GLY A 181 3.81 14.91 4.11
C GLY A 181 4.90 14.52 3.12
N VAL A 182 5.15 15.34 2.10
CA VAL A 182 6.06 15.00 0.99
C VAL A 182 7.51 14.84 1.46
N PRO A 183 8.09 15.75 2.28
CA PRO A 183 9.49 15.60 2.72
C PRO A 183 9.73 14.29 3.47
N LEU A 184 8.89 13.98 4.48
CA LEU A 184 8.99 12.74 5.24
C LEU A 184 8.88 11.49 4.35
N ALA A 185 7.92 11.47 3.42
CA ALA A 185 7.74 10.32 2.54
C ALA A 185 8.90 10.15 1.54
N ARG A 186 9.51 11.25 1.10
CA ARG A 186 10.74 11.24 0.31
C ARG A 186 11.92 10.68 1.09
N ASP A 187 12.16 11.17 2.30
CA ASP A 187 13.30 10.74 3.10
C ASP A 187 13.15 9.27 3.55
N LEU A 188 11.94 8.84 3.92
CA LEU A 188 11.65 7.43 4.21
C LEU A 188 11.88 6.52 3.01
N LEU A 189 11.46 6.94 1.81
CA LEU A 189 11.68 6.16 0.60
C LEU A 189 13.18 5.99 0.34
N MET A 190 13.96 7.06 0.44
CA MET A 190 15.41 7.03 0.25
C MET A 190 16.09 6.11 1.27
N GLU A 191 15.75 6.26 2.56
CA GLU A 191 16.31 5.44 3.65
C GLU A 191 16.02 3.95 3.44
N LEU A 192 14.80 3.59 3.01
CA LEU A 192 14.44 2.19 2.78
C LEU A 192 15.07 1.63 1.49
N CYS A 193 15.25 2.45 0.45
CA CYS A 193 15.88 2.04 -0.79
C CYS A 193 17.37 1.73 -0.61
N SER A 194 18.08 2.49 0.22
CA SER A 194 19.51 2.29 0.53
C SER A 194 19.76 1.29 1.67
N SER A 195 18.74 0.88 2.42
CA SER A 195 18.94 -0.04 3.55
C SER A 195 19.02 -1.50 3.12
N HIS A 196 20.12 -2.18 3.48
CA HIS A 196 20.36 -3.59 3.16
C HIS A 196 19.81 -4.57 4.21
N HIS A 197 19.11 -4.05 5.22
CA HIS A 197 18.46 -4.82 6.28
C HIS A 197 17.14 -4.17 6.70
N PRO A 198 16.18 -4.93 7.26
CA PRO A 198 14.95 -4.36 7.80
C PRO A 198 15.24 -3.30 8.89
N VAL A 199 14.58 -2.14 8.80
CA VAL A 199 14.76 -1.04 9.75
C VAL A 199 13.53 -0.91 10.66
N THR A 200 13.75 -0.81 11.96
CA THR A 200 12.64 -0.65 12.92
C THR A 200 11.95 0.71 12.79
N LEU A 201 10.67 0.77 13.18
CA LEU A 201 9.94 2.03 13.27
C LEU A 201 10.64 3.06 14.16
N LEU A 202 11.24 2.61 15.27
CA LEU A 202 11.94 3.47 16.21
C LEU A 202 13.19 4.08 15.56
N ALA A 203 14.02 3.26 14.92
CA ALA A 203 15.22 3.73 14.23
C ALA A 203 14.88 4.74 13.12
N LEU A 204 13.82 4.49 12.33
CA LEU A 204 13.37 5.46 11.32
C LEU A 204 12.89 6.77 11.93
N SER A 205 12.15 6.70 13.05
CA SER A 205 11.67 7.88 13.79
C SER A 205 12.81 8.73 14.34
N GLU A 206 13.85 8.10 14.88
CA GLU A 206 15.03 8.77 15.43
C GLU A 206 15.88 9.39 14.32
N ARG A 207 16.21 8.62 13.27
CA ARG A 207 17.04 9.09 12.14
C ARG A 207 16.42 10.29 11.42
N LEU A 208 15.10 10.28 11.24
CA LEU A 208 14.38 11.34 10.53
C LEU A 208 13.86 12.46 11.45
N SER A 209 14.15 12.38 12.75
CA SER A 209 13.66 13.37 13.75
C SER A 209 12.14 13.62 13.65
N GLU A 210 11.38 12.55 13.43
CA GLU A 210 9.95 12.60 13.14
C GLU A 210 9.17 11.69 14.08
N SER A 211 7.88 11.95 14.27
CA SER A 211 7.09 11.16 15.24
C SER A 211 6.82 9.74 14.73
N ARG A 212 6.89 8.75 15.62
CA ARG A 212 6.58 7.33 15.31
C ARG A 212 5.23 7.17 14.59
N GLY A 213 4.22 7.95 14.98
CA GLY A 213 2.90 7.91 14.34
C GLY A 213 2.90 8.40 12.89
N ARG A 214 3.64 9.47 12.59
CA ARG A 214 3.79 10.01 11.22
C ARG A 214 4.59 9.07 10.33
N VAL A 215 5.69 8.51 10.87
CA VAL A 215 6.50 7.51 10.17
C VAL A 215 5.65 6.28 9.86
N ASN A 216 4.95 5.72 10.86
CA ASN A 216 4.11 4.54 10.67
C ASN A 216 3.03 4.79 9.60
N THR A 217 2.32 5.92 9.67
CA THR A 217 1.29 6.26 8.69
C THR A 217 1.83 6.31 7.26
N THR A 218 3.06 6.83 7.09
CA THR A 218 3.70 6.93 5.78
C THR A 218 4.19 5.58 5.27
N ILE A 219 4.78 4.76 6.15
CA ILE A 219 5.16 3.38 5.86
C ILE A 219 3.94 2.55 5.44
N GLN A 220 2.81 2.67 6.15
CA GLN A 220 1.60 1.94 5.79
C GLN A 220 1.09 2.29 4.38
N ARG A 221 1.26 3.54 3.93
CA ARG A 221 0.94 3.91 2.53
C ARG A 221 1.90 3.26 1.53
N MET A 222 3.20 3.22 1.84
CA MET A 222 4.18 2.52 1.01
C MET A 222 3.91 1.00 0.97
N ARG A 223 3.45 0.42 2.09
CA ARG A 223 2.99 -0.97 2.16
C ARG A 223 1.75 -1.20 1.31
N SER A 224 0.72 -0.34 1.41
CA SER A 224 -0.46 -0.41 0.55
C SER A 224 -0.11 -0.25 -0.93
N ALA A 225 0.90 0.56 -1.27
CA ALA A 225 1.40 0.67 -2.63
C ALA A 225 2.22 -0.55 -3.09
N GLY A 226 2.48 -1.52 -2.20
CA GLY A 226 3.27 -2.71 -2.47
C GLY A 226 4.78 -2.47 -2.53
N LEU A 227 5.25 -1.28 -2.15
CA LEU A 227 6.67 -0.90 -2.19
C LEU A 227 7.45 -1.46 -1.00
N VAL A 228 6.83 -1.46 0.17
CA VAL A 228 7.43 -1.82 1.46
C VAL A 228 6.71 -3.01 2.06
N GLU A 229 7.44 -3.83 2.82
CA GLU A 229 6.89 -4.94 3.57
C GLU A 229 7.38 -4.96 5.01
N THR A 230 6.60 -5.59 5.88
CA THR A 230 6.95 -5.83 7.28
C THR A 230 7.66 -7.17 7.37
N VAL A 231 8.74 -7.21 8.15
CA VAL A 231 9.60 -8.39 8.24
C VAL A 231 9.95 -8.66 9.70
N PRO A 232 9.84 -9.92 10.17
CA PRO A 232 10.36 -10.32 11.46
C PRO A 232 11.88 -10.11 11.52
N MET A 233 12.38 -9.43 12.56
CA MET A 233 13.81 -9.27 12.79
C MET A 233 14.37 -10.49 13.53
N VAL A 234 14.54 -11.59 12.80
CA VAL A 234 14.99 -12.88 13.36
C VAL A 234 16.32 -12.76 14.10
N SER A 235 17.27 -11.99 13.58
CA SER A 235 18.57 -11.74 14.22
C SER A 235 18.49 -11.06 15.59
N ARG A 236 17.38 -10.42 15.91
CA ARG A 236 17.14 -9.79 17.22
C ARG A 236 16.42 -10.73 18.20
N LEU A 237 15.84 -11.83 17.72
CA LEU A 237 15.01 -12.72 18.51
C LEU A 237 15.76 -13.31 19.70
N ALA A 238 16.99 -13.79 19.50
CA ALA A 238 17.83 -14.32 20.57
C ALA A 238 18.12 -13.27 21.65
N GLN A 239 18.41 -12.02 21.27
CA GLN A 239 18.65 -10.92 22.20
C GLN A 239 17.39 -10.59 23.03
N ASP A 240 16.23 -10.51 22.39
CA ASP A 240 14.97 -10.19 23.08
C ASP A 240 14.52 -11.35 24.00
N ILE A 241 14.73 -12.62 23.58
CA ILE A 241 14.50 -13.81 24.40
C ILE A 241 15.45 -13.81 25.59
N PHE A 242 16.76 -13.62 25.38
CA PHE A 242 17.75 -13.52 26.46
C PHE A 242 17.35 -12.48 27.50
N GLY A 243 17.05 -11.26 27.05
CA GLY A 243 16.62 -10.18 27.95
C GLY A 243 15.35 -10.53 28.73
N ALA A 244 14.39 -11.23 28.10
CA ALA A 244 13.18 -11.67 28.76
C ALA A 244 13.44 -12.81 29.75
N LEU A 245 14.23 -13.82 29.37
CA LEU A 245 14.64 -14.94 30.21
C LEU A 245 15.32 -14.46 31.48
N THR A 246 16.35 -13.61 31.36
CA THR A 246 17.09 -13.09 32.51
C THR A 246 16.19 -12.32 33.47
N ARG A 247 15.32 -11.44 32.95
CA ARG A 247 14.36 -10.68 33.78
C ARG A 247 13.35 -11.58 34.49
N GLN A 248 12.80 -12.57 33.79
CA GLN A 248 11.80 -13.47 34.36
C GLN A 248 12.45 -14.45 35.36
N HIS A 249 13.64 -14.96 35.06
CA HIS A 249 14.42 -15.80 35.98
C HIS A 249 14.69 -15.06 37.29
N SER A 250 15.25 -13.84 37.22
CA SER A 250 15.57 -13.05 38.42
C SER A 250 14.35 -12.68 39.26
N GLY A 251 13.19 -12.50 38.61
CA GLY A 251 11.96 -12.07 39.29
C GLY A 251 11.07 -13.22 39.78
N ARG A 252 11.14 -14.40 39.15
CA ARG A 252 10.15 -15.48 39.34
C ARG A 252 10.75 -16.89 39.46
N GLY A 253 12.03 -17.06 39.15
CA GLY A 253 12.76 -18.33 39.26
C GLY A 253 12.45 -19.36 38.16
N THR A 254 13.21 -20.46 38.19
CA THR A 254 13.17 -21.55 37.20
C THR A 254 11.82 -22.24 37.11
N GLU A 255 11.15 -22.49 38.24
CA GLU A 255 9.84 -23.17 38.26
C GLU A 255 8.80 -22.39 37.43
N TRP A 256 8.81 -21.06 37.55
CA TRP A 256 7.93 -20.21 36.74
C TRP A 256 8.25 -20.30 35.26
N LEU A 257 9.53 -20.30 34.88
CA LEU A 257 9.97 -20.41 33.48
C LEU A 257 9.54 -21.74 32.85
N MET A 258 9.71 -22.85 33.59
CA MET A 258 9.28 -24.18 33.17
C MET A 258 7.75 -24.28 33.06
N GLY A 259 7.00 -23.64 33.96
CA GLY A 259 5.54 -23.62 33.91
C GLY A 259 4.98 -22.57 32.97
N ARG A 260 4.77 -21.35 33.49
CA ARG A 260 4.08 -20.26 32.78
C ARG A 260 4.97 -19.56 31.75
N GLY A 261 6.28 -19.57 31.93
CA GLY A 261 7.25 -19.00 30.99
C GLY A 261 7.39 -19.78 29.69
N GLY A 262 6.89 -21.02 29.64
CA GLY A 262 6.77 -21.80 28.42
C GLY A 262 8.02 -22.58 28.01
N LEU A 263 9.07 -22.66 28.84
CA LEU A 263 10.24 -23.48 28.53
C LEU A 263 9.92 -24.98 28.41
N SER A 264 8.92 -25.48 29.15
CA SER A 264 8.43 -26.87 28.99
C SER A 264 7.77 -27.16 27.63
N ARG A 265 7.54 -26.13 26.80
CA ARG A 265 6.84 -26.27 25.50
C ARG A 265 7.81 -26.35 24.32
N ILE A 266 9.10 -26.10 24.55
CA ILE A 266 10.15 -26.31 23.54
C ILE A 266 10.81 -27.67 23.77
N ASP A 267 11.71 -28.06 22.86
CA ASP A 267 12.47 -29.30 22.98
C ASP A 267 13.21 -29.39 24.33
N GLU A 268 13.22 -30.59 24.93
CA GLU A 268 13.81 -30.81 26.25
C GLU A 268 15.30 -30.45 26.27
N SER A 269 16.04 -30.74 25.19
CA SER A 269 17.46 -30.38 25.10
C SER A 269 17.67 -28.86 25.13
N ALA A 270 16.85 -28.11 24.38
CA ALA A 270 16.88 -26.66 24.34
C ALA A 270 16.46 -26.05 25.69
N SER A 271 15.38 -26.57 26.30
CA SER A 271 14.90 -26.14 27.61
C SER A 271 15.96 -26.36 28.69
N SER A 272 16.57 -27.54 28.75
CA SER A 272 17.61 -27.86 29.73
C SER A 272 18.86 -27.00 29.53
N ALA A 273 19.29 -26.77 28.29
CA ALA A 273 20.42 -25.88 27.99
C ALA A 273 20.15 -24.45 28.48
N LEU A 274 18.93 -23.94 28.25
CA LEU A 274 18.53 -22.61 28.69
C LEU A 274 18.49 -22.48 30.21
N VAL A 275 17.91 -23.45 30.92
CA VAL A 275 17.83 -23.44 32.39
C VAL A 275 19.22 -23.56 33.00
N ASN A 276 20.02 -24.53 32.57
CA ASN A 276 21.34 -24.76 33.13
C ASN A 276 22.25 -23.54 32.98
N GLY A 277 22.23 -22.88 31.82
CA GLY A 277 23.02 -21.66 31.61
C GLY A 277 22.52 -20.45 32.40
N LEU A 278 21.21 -20.37 32.70
CA LEU A 278 20.66 -19.33 33.59
C LEU A 278 21.05 -19.57 35.05
N GLU A 279 21.03 -20.82 35.51
CA GLU A 279 21.40 -21.20 36.88
C GLU A 279 22.91 -21.06 37.14
N SER A 280 23.75 -21.41 36.16
CA SER A 280 25.20 -21.22 36.23
C SER A 280 25.63 -19.75 36.05
N GLY A 281 24.73 -18.88 35.59
CA GLY A 281 25.01 -17.49 35.25
C GLY A 281 25.89 -17.32 34.00
N SER A 282 26.08 -18.37 33.20
CA SER A 282 26.90 -18.33 31.97
C SER A 282 26.09 -18.03 30.71
N MET A 283 24.78 -17.81 30.81
CA MET A 283 23.93 -17.52 29.65
C MET A 283 24.22 -16.14 29.07
N ASP A 284 24.40 -16.09 27.75
CA ASP A 284 24.46 -14.87 26.95
C ASP A 284 23.59 -14.98 25.69
N ILE A 285 23.65 -13.99 24.80
CA ILE A 285 22.84 -13.96 23.58
C ILE A 285 23.20 -15.12 22.65
N GLN A 286 24.49 -15.43 22.52
CA GLN A 286 24.98 -16.51 21.66
C GLN A 286 24.54 -17.87 22.20
N GLY A 287 24.60 -18.08 23.51
CA GLY A 287 24.10 -19.29 24.16
C GLY A 287 22.61 -19.51 23.96
N VAL A 288 21.81 -18.43 23.93
CA VAL A 288 20.38 -18.52 23.59
C VAL A 288 20.19 -18.90 22.12
N GLU A 289 20.97 -18.30 21.20
CA GLU A 289 20.91 -18.62 19.77
C GLU A 289 21.28 -20.07 19.49
N GLU A 290 22.35 -20.57 20.10
CA GLU A 290 22.79 -21.96 19.99
C GLU A 290 21.75 -22.93 20.56
N ALA A 291 21.22 -22.65 21.76
CA ALA A 291 20.21 -23.48 22.41
C ALA A 291 18.90 -23.56 21.60
N LEU A 292 18.54 -22.50 20.87
CA LEU A 292 17.32 -22.42 20.08
C LEU A 292 17.51 -22.77 18.59
N SER A 293 18.72 -23.12 18.16
CA SER A 293 19.04 -23.43 16.77
C SER A 293 18.17 -24.54 16.15
N SER A 294 17.74 -25.51 16.96
CA SER A 294 16.83 -26.60 16.56
C SER A 294 15.34 -26.25 16.69
N VAL A 295 15.00 -25.14 17.34
CA VAL A 295 13.62 -24.73 17.60
C VAL A 295 13.10 -23.91 16.40
N PRO A 296 11.98 -24.31 15.77
CA PRO A 296 11.39 -23.54 14.67
C PRO A 296 11.09 -22.09 15.08
N LEU A 297 11.19 -21.15 14.14
CA LEU A 297 10.94 -19.72 14.38
C LEU A 297 9.60 -19.44 15.08
N GLU A 298 8.55 -20.17 14.71
CA GLU A 298 7.24 -20.05 15.37
C GLU A 298 7.28 -20.45 16.85
N GLY A 299 8.02 -21.51 17.19
CA GLY A 299 8.23 -21.93 18.57
C GLY A 299 8.99 -20.88 19.38
N GLN A 300 10.04 -20.30 18.79
CA GLN A 300 10.78 -19.21 19.41
C GLN A 300 9.91 -17.95 19.61
N ARG A 301 9.04 -17.63 18.64
CA ARG A 301 8.06 -16.53 18.73
C ARG A 301 7.06 -16.75 19.88
N ILE A 302 6.53 -17.97 19.99
CA ILE A 302 5.63 -18.35 21.08
C ILE A 302 6.35 -18.23 22.43
N LEU A 303 7.60 -18.70 22.54
CA LEU A 303 8.41 -18.58 23.74
C LEU A 303 8.62 -17.12 24.15
N LEU A 304 8.99 -16.24 23.21
CA LEU A 304 9.14 -14.82 23.49
C LEU A 304 7.83 -14.22 24.03
N ASN A 305 6.70 -14.59 23.44
CA ASN A 305 5.38 -14.12 23.89
C ASN A 305 5.02 -14.61 25.30
N THR A 306 5.33 -15.87 25.67
CA THR A 306 5.09 -16.39 27.03
C THR A 306 5.98 -15.75 28.07
N LEU A 307 7.18 -15.31 27.68
CA LEU A 307 8.09 -14.52 28.52
C LEU A 307 7.68 -13.03 28.65
N GLY A 308 6.61 -12.62 27.96
CA GLY A 308 6.08 -11.25 27.97
C GLY A 308 6.74 -10.30 26.97
N GLY A 309 7.54 -10.84 26.03
CA GLY A 309 8.06 -10.10 24.89
C GLY A 309 7.09 -10.08 23.71
N ARG A 310 7.50 -9.43 22.61
CA ARG A 310 6.81 -9.44 21.32
C ARG A 310 7.85 -9.47 20.21
N MET A 311 7.53 -10.16 19.12
CA MET A 311 8.43 -10.24 17.96
C MET A 311 8.82 -8.83 17.49
N PRO A 312 10.12 -8.51 17.38
CA PRO A 312 10.55 -7.26 16.78
C PRO A 312 10.30 -7.30 15.27
N PHE A 313 9.71 -6.22 14.75
CA PHE A 313 9.45 -6.05 13.33
C PHE A 313 10.22 -4.86 12.76
N GLY A 314 10.74 -5.07 11.55
CA GLY A 314 11.33 -4.04 10.71
C GLY A 314 10.54 -3.84 9.43
N TYR A 315 10.92 -2.82 8.68
CA TYR A 315 10.41 -2.52 7.35
C TYR A 315 11.54 -2.50 6.35
N ARG A 316 11.28 -3.06 5.15
CA ARG A 316 12.21 -3.03 4.01
C ARG A 316 11.43 -2.81 2.72
N VAL A 317 12.12 -2.45 1.64
CA VAL A 317 11.54 -2.55 0.29
C VAL A 317 11.24 -4.01 -0.06
N SER A 318 10.19 -4.23 -0.84
CA SER A 318 9.56 -5.54 -1.08
C SER A 318 10.27 -6.47 -2.07
N GLY A 319 11.57 -6.27 -2.29
CA GLY A 319 12.39 -7.04 -3.21
C GLY A 319 13.88 -6.76 -3.04
N ALA A 320 14.71 -7.69 -3.52
CA ALA A 320 16.18 -7.58 -3.45
C ALA A 320 16.73 -6.41 -4.28
N ASP A 321 16.04 -6.04 -5.37
CA ASP A 321 16.42 -4.96 -6.27
C ASP A 321 15.20 -4.17 -6.77
N GLY A 322 15.47 -3.11 -7.53
CA GLY A 322 14.43 -2.26 -8.11
C GLY A 322 13.50 -2.97 -9.11
N LYS A 323 13.99 -4.03 -9.77
CA LYS A 323 13.19 -4.81 -10.73
C LYS A 323 12.16 -5.65 -10.00
N ALA A 324 12.56 -6.36 -8.95
CA ALA A 324 11.69 -7.17 -8.11
C ALA A 324 10.57 -6.32 -7.46
N VAL A 325 10.92 -5.13 -6.94
CA VAL A 325 9.93 -4.18 -6.41
C VAL A 325 8.95 -3.75 -7.50
N SER A 326 9.44 -3.41 -8.69
CA SER A 326 8.61 -2.98 -9.82
C SER A 326 7.65 -4.09 -10.29
N GLU A 327 8.14 -5.32 -10.41
CA GLU A 327 7.33 -6.48 -10.81
C GLU A 327 6.23 -6.80 -9.78
N ARG A 328 6.53 -6.67 -8.49
CA ARG A 328 5.53 -6.82 -7.42
C ARG A 328 4.42 -5.79 -7.55
N VAL A 329 4.77 -4.50 -7.64
CA VAL A 329 3.78 -3.41 -7.76
C VAL A 329 2.96 -3.55 -9.03
N ALA A 330 3.59 -3.89 -10.16
CA ALA A 330 2.90 -4.14 -11.42
C ALA A 330 1.89 -5.29 -11.32
N ARG A 331 2.26 -6.38 -10.64
CA ARG A 331 1.37 -7.55 -10.44
C ARG A 331 0.13 -7.19 -9.60
N LEU A 332 0.33 -6.41 -8.53
CA LEU A 332 -0.76 -5.94 -7.67
C LEU A 332 -1.67 -4.97 -8.44
N ALA A 333 -1.09 -4.03 -9.18
CA ALA A 333 -1.85 -3.11 -10.03
C ALA A 333 -2.66 -3.84 -11.10
N GLU A 334 -2.07 -4.80 -11.82
CA GLU A 334 -2.74 -5.56 -12.87
C GLU A 334 -3.89 -6.42 -12.33
N ARG A 335 -3.78 -6.91 -11.08
CA ARG A 335 -4.93 -7.54 -10.39
C ARG A 335 -6.08 -6.57 -10.24
N SER A 336 -5.85 -5.35 -9.75
CA SER A 336 -6.89 -4.33 -9.61
C SER A 336 -7.45 -3.88 -10.96
N LEU A 337 -6.60 -3.61 -11.95
CA LEU A 337 -7.01 -3.17 -13.29
C LEU A 337 -7.87 -4.23 -14.00
N ARG A 338 -7.55 -5.51 -13.88
CA ARG A 338 -8.41 -6.60 -14.43
C ARG A 338 -9.81 -6.61 -13.83
N ARG A 339 -9.92 -6.40 -12.51
CA ARG A 339 -11.23 -6.34 -11.83
C ARG A 339 -12.01 -5.10 -12.29
N ILE A 340 -11.35 -3.95 -12.41
CA ILE A 340 -11.94 -2.71 -12.95
C ILE A 340 -12.49 -2.94 -14.36
N ARG A 341 -11.70 -3.54 -15.28
CA ARG A 341 -12.16 -3.88 -16.64
C ARG A 341 -13.38 -4.82 -16.62
N THR A 342 -13.35 -5.85 -15.77
CA THR A 342 -14.45 -6.83 -15.65
C THR A 342 -15.75 -6.17 -15.21
N ILE A 343 -15.69 -5.28 -14.21
CA ILE A 343 -16.90 -4.58 -13.71
C ILE A 343 -17.40 -3.54 -14.72
N ALA A 344 -16.51 -2.87 -15.45
CA ALA A 344 -16.91 -1.96 -16.51
C ALA A 344 -17.68 -2.66 -17.64
N GLN A 345 -17.27 -3.88 -18.01
CA GLN A 345 -18.03 -4.69 -18.98
C GLN A 345 -19.41 -5.06 -18.45
N ARG A 346 -19.50 -5.55 -17.21
CA ARG A 346 -20.80 -5.88 -16.59
C ARG A 346 -21.72 -4.67 -16.45
N LEU A 347 -21.14 -3.48 -16.27
CA LEU A 347 -21.91 -2.25 -16.19
C LEU A 347 -22.54 -1.93 -17.54
N ASP A 348 -21.78 -2.00 -18.65
CA ASP A 348 -22.34 -1.82 -19.99
C ASP A 348 -23.46 -2.84 -20.27
N GLU A 349 -23.24 -4.13 -19.96
CA GLU A 349 -24.25 -5.20 -20.08
C GLU A 349 -25.54 -4.95 -19.28
N ALA A 350 -25.49 -4.10 -18.25
CA ALA A 350 -26.65 -3.78 -17.42
C ALA A 350 -27.41 -2.52 -17.92
N TYR A 351 -26.85 -1.78 -18.86
CA TYR A 351 -27.47 -0.65 -19.55
C TYR A 351 -27.97 -0.99 -20.97
N GLU A 352 -27.62 -2.18 -21.47
CA GLU A 352 -28.25 -2.84 -22.64
C GLU A 352 -29.59 -3.48 -22.25
#